data_AF-A0A844M878-F1
#
_entry.id   AF-A0A844M878-F1
#
_cell.length_a   1.000
_cell.length_b   1.000
_cell.length_c   1.000
_cell.angle_alpha   90.00
_cell.angle_beta   90.00
_cell.angle_gamma   90.00
#
_symmetry.space_group_name_H-M   'P 1'
#
loop_
_entity.id
_entity.type
_entity.pdbx_description
1 polymer ?
#
loop_
_entity_poly.entity_id
_entity_poly.type
_entity_poly.pdbx_seq_one_letter_code
_entity_poly.pdbx_strand_id
1 'polypeptide(L)'
;MSNKVFGDDFDKSQSSNSSNISNVSLENRRGIMTYDFNGLFVLVKAPIEQVGQAVCQMKQVTNWERDVYEREIEIVDRPSFLMFQLRKHSWTIISPFILLQNNIISLSEETAKSMSLWLHTTSIYFITSDVGCYIGYHLYNSGQSIERLYAEQGDYDLVIKFPNNRDEDEYRSENGVCQFRSHLRQLKAYQIQDPYAFTNKFLQEQDVLVIDFYLLNRFKGEKKYTVTSWLKRDDLERMDYIALSQACTDLT
;
A
#
# COMPACT_ATOMS: atom_id res chain seq x y z
N MET A 1 -30.42 -33.08 11.68
CA MET A 1 -30.84 -31.67 11.85
C MET A 1 -29.94 -30.82 10.98
N SER A 2 -30.56 -30.00 10.13
CA SER A 2 -29.99 -29.37 8.94
C SER A 2 -29.17 -28.12 9.30
N ASN A 3 -27.90 -28.06 8.86
CA ASN A 3 -27.09 -26.85 8.93
C ASN A 3 -27.43 -25.97 7.71
N LYS A 4 -28.09 -24.85 8.00
CA LYS A 4 -28.42 -23.80 7.03
C LYS A 4 -27.13 -23.18 6.50
N VAL A 5 -26.98 -23.28 5.18
CA VAL A 5 -25.99 -22.58 4.36
C VAL A 5 -26.19 -21.07 4.52
N PHE A 6 -25.13 -20.36 4.90
CA PHE A 6 -25.10 -18.89 4.90
C PHE A 6 -25.03 -18.41 3.44
N GLY A 7 -25.96 -17.52 3.09
CA GLY A 7 -26.27 -17.11 1.73
C GLY A 7 -25.30 -16.11 1.09
N ASP A 8 -25.26 -16.19 -0.23
CA ASP A 8 -24.51 -15.44 -1.24
C ASP A 8 -24.95 -13.96 -1.42
N ASP A 9 -25.30 -13.23 -0.35
CA ASP A 9 -25.91 -11.89 -0.49
C ASP A 9 -24.92 -10.70 -0.45
N PHE A 10 -23.61 -10.91 -0.60
CA PHE A 10 -22.62 -9.81 -0.53
C PHE A 10 -22.28 -9.14 -1.88
N ASP A 11 -22.96 -9.47 -2.99
CA ASP A 11 -22.45 -9.19 -4.34
C ASP A 11 -23.27 -8.21 -5.20
N LYS A 12 -24.01 -7.24 -4.62
CA LYS A 12 -24.89 -6.37 -5.44
C LYS A 12 -24.89 -4.85 -5.23
N SER A 13 -24.04 -4.27 -4.37
CA SER A 13 -24.09 -2.82 -4.10
C SER A 13 -22.92 -1.96 -4.59
N GLN A 14 -21.91 -2.49 -5.29
CA GLN A 14 -20.79 -1.70 -5.83
C GLN A 14 -20.71 -1.67 -7.37
N SER A 15 -21.81 -1.29 -8.04
CA SER A 15 -21.90 -1.40 -9.51
C SER A 15 -22.50 -0.15 -10.19
N SER A 16 -22.10 1.07 -9.83
CA SER A 16 -22.57 2.26 -10.58
C SER A 16 -21.50 3.23 -11.08
N ASN A 17 -20.22 3.10 -10.73
CA ASN A 17 -19.16 4.00 -11.25
C ASN A 17 -17.99 3.30 -11.98
N SER A 18 -18.02 1.97 -12.15
CA SER A 18 -16.93 1.20 -12.79
C SER A 18 -16.97 1.12 -14.32
N SER A 19 -18.00 1.69 -14.96
CA SER A 19 -18.31 1.46 -16.39
C SER A 19 -17.40 2.16 -17.40
N ASN A 20 -16.43 2.97 -16.96
CA ASN A 20 -15.41 3.58 -17.83
C ASN A 20 -13.98 3.09 -17.54
N ILE A 21 -13.82 2.02 -16.76
CA ILE A 21 -12.54 1.34 -16.56
C ILE A 21 -12.19 0.57 -17.85
N SER A 22 -11.65 1.35 -18.80
CA SER A 22 -11.28 1.07 -20.18
C SER A 22 -10.73 -0.34 -20.50
N ASN A 23 -10.88 -0.72 -21.78
CA ASN A 23 -10.27 -1.88 -22.48
C ASN A 23 -8.73 -2.03 -22.34
N VAL A 24 -8.06 -1.18 -21.55
CA VAL A 24 -6.63 -1.27 -21.29
C VAL A 24 -6.36 -2.39 -20.29
N SER A 25 -5.53 -3.35 -20.68
CA SER A 25 -5.07 -4.44 -19.81
C SER A 25 -4.34 -3.92 -18.57
N LEU A 26 -4.43 -4.64 -17.44
CA LEU A 26 -3.79 -4.25 -16.17
C LEU A 26 -2.28 -4.01 -16.31
N GLU A 27 -1.64 -4.78 -17.19
CA GLU A 27 -0.21 -4.68 -17.52
C GLU A 27 0.21 -3.28 -17.99
N ASN A 28 -0.70 -2.52 -18.62
CA ASN A 28 -0.42 -1.20 -19.21
C ASN A 28 -0.94 -0.04 -18.35
N ARG A 29 -1.65 -0.32 -17.26
CA ARG A 29 -2.21 0.72 -16.38
C ARG A 29 -1.16 1.23 -15.42
N ARG A 30 -1.23 2.52 -15.08
CA ARG A 30 -0.34 3.20 -14.12
C ARG A 30 -1.12 4.26 -13.33
N GLY A 31 -0.59 4.64 -12.18
CA GLY A 31 -1.22 5.57 -11.25
C GLY A 31 -2.01 4.88 -10.15
N ILE A 32 -3.13 5.47 -9.76
CA ILE A 32 -4.02 4.99 -8.71
C ILE A 32 -5.31 4.51 -9.38
N MET A 33 -5.72 3.28 -9.09
CA MET A 33 -6.91 2.69 -9.70
C MET A 33 -8.22 3.32 -9.19
N THR A 34 -8.30 3.57 -7.90
CA THR A 34 -9.43 4.20 -7.21
C THR A 34 -8.91 4.94 -5.98
N TYR A 35 -9.57 6.01 -5.55
CA TYR A 35 -9.27 6.69 -4.28
C TYR A 35 -10.18 6.23 -3.14
N ASP A 36 -11.15 5.36 -3.43
CA ASP A 36 -12.17 4.86 -2.50
C ASP A 36 -11.62 3.71 -1.63
N PHE A 37 -10.48 3.93 -0.98
CA PHE A 37 -9.86 2.95 -0.10
C PHE A 37 -8.88 3.57 0.91
N ASN A 38 -8.62 2.81 1.97
CA ASN A 38 -7.58 3.11 2.94
C ASN A 38 -6.36 2.23 2.65
N GLY A 39 -5.28 2.86 2.22
CA GLY A 39 -4.08 2.19 1.75
C GLY A 39 -2.85 2.65 2.50
N LEU A 40 -2.02 1.69 2.91
CA LEU A 40 -0.67 1.95 3.39
C LEU A 40 0.24 0.91 2.76
N PHE A 41 1.14 1.34 1.88
CA PHE A 41 1.98 0.46 1.09
C PHE A 41 3.46 0.86 1.12
N VAL A 42 4.32 -0.13 0.97
CA VAL A 42 5.71 0.08 0.53
C VAL A 42 5.85 -0.54 -0.85
N LEU A 43 6.16 0.28 -1.83
CA LEU A 43 6.35 -0.11 -3.23
C LEU A 43 7.86 -0.16 -3.47
N VAL A 44 8.39 -1.28 -3.97
CA VAL A 44 9.83 -1.46 -4.20
C VAL A 44 10.06 -1.82 -5.66
N LYS A 45 10.94 -1.08 -6.34
CA LYS A 45 11.29 -1.32 -7.75
C LYS A 45 12.30 -2.46 -7.87
N ALA A 46 11.87 -3.67 -7.54
CA ALA A 46 12.65 -4.89 -7.64
C ALA A 46 11.72 -6.11 -7.79
N PRO A 47 12.21 -7.23 -8.36
CA PRO A 47 11.46 -8.48 -8.41
C PRO A 47 11.08 -8.98 -7.02
N ILE A 48 9.89 -9.56 -6.89
CA ILE A 48 9.32 -10.02 -5.62
C ILE A 48 10.23 -10.99 -4.85
N GLU A 49 11.02 -11.83 -5.54
CA GLU A 49 11.96 -12.73 -4.86
C GLU A 49 13.06 -11.98 -4.12
N GLN A 50 13.62 -10.91 -4.72
CA GLN A 50 14.65 -10.09 -4.08
C GLN A 50 14.07 -9.29 -2.92
N VAL A 51 12.86 -8.76 -3.09
CA VAL A 51 12.14 -8.04 -2.02
C VAL A 51 11.83 -8.96 -0.85
N GLY A 52 11.34 -10.17 -1.10
CA GLY A 52 11.08 -11.15 -0.04
C GLY A 52 12.35 -11.56 0.71
N GLN A 53 13.46 -11.78 0.01
CA GLN A 53 14.75 -12.04 0.64
C GLN A 53 15.20 -10.86 1.51
N ALA A 54 15.04 -9.62 1.04
CA ALA A 54 15.35 -8.42 1.82
C ALA A 54 14.48 -8.32 3.08
N VAL A 55 13.17 -8.58 2.98
CA VAL A 55 12.28 -8.62 4.16
C VAL A 55 12.76 -9.67 5.17
N CYS A 56 13.09 -10.88 4.72
CA CYS A 56 13.60 -11.96 5.58
C CYS A 56 14.92 -11.62 6.27
N GLN A 57 15.77 -10.78 5.67
CA GLN A 57 17.04 -10.38 6.27
C GLN A 57 16.91 -9.16 7.19
N MET A 58 16.04 -8.22 6.83
CA MET A 58 15.81 -6.98 7.58
C MET A 58 14.88 -7.16 8.78
N LYS A 59 13.98 -8.15 8.72
CA LYS A 59 12.97 -8.42 9.74
C LYS A 59 13.14 -9.85 10.24
N GLN A 60 12.74 -10.09 11.47
CA GLN A 60 12.72 -11.44 12.05
C GLN A 60 11.55 -12.25 11.47
N VAL A 61 11.65 -12.66 10.20
CA VAL A 61 10.61 -13.46 9.53
C VAL A 61 10.58 -14.87 10.10
N THR A 62 9.39 -15.34 10.48
CA THR A 62 9.16 -16.71 10.97
C THR A 62 8.58 -17.61 9.90
N ASN A 63 7.82 -17.04 8.96
CA ASN A 63 7.22 -17.77 7.85
C ASN A 63 7.23 -16.90 6.59
N TRP A 64 7.64 -17.47 5.46
CA TRP A 64 7.51 -16.87 4.14
C TRP A 64 6.94 -17.91 3.19
N GLU A 65 5.65 -17.82 2.94
CA GLU A 65 4.93 -18.67 2.01
C GLU A 65 4.87 -17.99 0.65
N ARG A 66 5.44 -18.66 -0.35
CA ARG A 66 5.45 -18.15 -1.72
C ARG A 66 4.19 -18.57 -2.45
N ASP A 67 3.76 -17.70 -3.35
CA ASP A 67 2.69 -17.93 -4.31
C ASP A 67 1.38 -18.43 -3.70
N VAL A 68 0.80 -17.64 -2.79
CA VAL A 68 -0.35 -17.99 -1.93
C VAL A 68 -1.72 -17.63 -2.51
N TYR A 69 -1.76 -17.07 -3.72
CA TYR A 69 -3.02 -16.68 -4.36
C TYR A 69 -3.95 -17.89 -4.52
N GLU A 70 -5.21 -17.76 -4.05
CA GLU A 70 -6.22 -18.84 -4.02
C GLU A 70 -5.81 -20.13 -3.29
N ARG A 71 -4.69 -20.10 -2.56
CA ARG A 71 -4.26 -21.22 -1.71
C ARG A 71 -4.77 -21.04 -0.29
N GLU A 72 -4.95 -22.19 0.33
CA GLU A 72 -5.17 -22.27 1.76
C GLU A 72 -3.83 -22.09 2.47
N ILE A 73 -3.75 -21.07 3.33
CA ILE A 73 -2.56 -20.79 4.15
C ILE A 73 -2.92 -20.79 5.63
N GLU A 74 -1.95 -21.17 6.46
CA GLU A 74 -2.07 -21.04 7.90
C GLU A 74 -1.72 -19.61 8.29
N ILE A 75 -2.71 -18.89 8.80
CA ILE A 75 -2.46 -17.53 9.24
C ILE A 75 -2.28 -17.51 10.75
N VAL A 76 -1.07 -17.09 11.13
CA VAL A 76 -0.67 -16.96 12.53
C VAL A 76 -1.13 -15.63 13.10
N ASP A 77 -1.42 -15.60 14.41
CA ASP A 77 -1.77 -14.38 15.14
C ASP A 77 -0.51 -13.53 15.43
N ARG A 78 0.09 -13.01 14.36
CA ARG A 78 1.29 -12.16 14.42
C ARG A 78 1.24 -11.10 13.31
N PRO A 79 2.03 -10.02 13.48
CA PRO A 79 2.45 -9.18 12.38
C PRO A 79 2.74 -9.95 11.08
N SER A 80 1.94 -9.71 10.05
CA SER A 80 2.15 -10.26 8.71
C SER A 80 1.93 -9.23 7.59
N PHE A 81 2.47 -9.55 6.42
CA PHE A 81 2.33 -8.79 5.18
C PHE A 81 1.90 -9.69 4.05
N LEU A 82 1.23 -9.10 3.07
CA LEU A 82 1.25 -9.63 1.72
C LEU A 82 2.26 -8.85 0.89
N MET A 83 2.98 -9.59 0.08
CA MET A 83 3.75 -9.03 -1.01
C MET A 83 3.17 -9.52 -2.32
N PHE A 84 3.06 -8.67 -3.31
CA PHE A 84 2.68 -9.13 -4.64
C PHE A 84 3.30 -8.28 -5.72
N GLN A 85 3.45 -8.88 -6.90
CA GLN A 85 3.92 -8.21 -8.10
C GLN A 85 2.92 -8.52 -9.22
N LEU A 86 2.47 -7.47 -9.89
CA LEU A 86 1.59 -7.59 -11.06
C LEU A 86 2.41 -8.01 -12.27
N ARG A 87 1.82 -8.80 -13.16
CA ARG A 87 2.48 -9.27 -14.38
C ARG A 87 2.91 -8.08 -15.24
N LYS A 88 4.17 -8.07 -15.70
CA LYS A 88 4.82 -6.98 -16.47
C LYS A 88 5.00 -5.65 -15.72
N HIS A 89 4.77 -5.60 -14.41
CA HIS A 89 5.12 -4.44 -13.59
C HIS A 89 6.48 -4.67 -12.92
N SER A 90 7.33 -3.65 -12.87
CA SER A 90 8.66 -3.75 -12.22
C SER A 90 8.62 -3.56 -10.70
N TRP A 91 7.44 -3.27 -10.15
CA TRP A 91 7.25 -2.91 -8.75
C TRP A 91 6.59 -4.05 -7.97
N THR A 92 7.20 -4.38 -6.84
CA THR A 92 6.60 -5.25 -5.82
C THR A 92 5.90 -4.37 -4.77
N ILE A 93 4.67 -4.71 -4.43
CA ILE A 93 3.85 -4.03 -3.43
C ILE A 93 3.89 -4.84 -2.15
N ILE A 94 4.28 -4.21 -1.04
CA ILE A 94 4.18 -4.75 0.32
C ILE A 94 3.03 -4.03 0.99
N SER A 95 2.08 -4.80 1.53
CA SER A 95 0.92 -4.29 2.24
C SER A 95 0.77 -4.97 3.60
N PRO A 96 0.37 -4.23 4.64
CA PRO A 96 0.04 -4.85 5.92
C PRO A 96 -1.11 -5.85 5.72
N PHE A 97 -0.97 -7.00 6.36
CA PHE A 97 -2.02 -8.01 6.39
C PHE A 97 -2.79 -7.88 7.70
N ILE A 98 -3.81 -7.02 7.71
CA ILE A 98 -4.58 -6.69 8.90
C ILE A 98 -5.75 -7.67 9.02
N LEU A 99 -5.68 -8.58 9.99
CA LEU A 99 -6.76 -9.50 10.32
C LEU A 99 -7.49 -9.19 11.61
N LEU A 100 -6.76 -8.65 12.59
CA LEU A 100 -7.23 -8.43 13.95
C LEU A 100 -6.86 -7.01 14.36
N GLN A 101 -7.78 -6.32 15.03
CA GLN A 101 -7.64 -4.91 15.43
C GLN A 101 -6.38 -4.62 16.29
N ASN A 102 -5.76 -5.65 16.86
CA ASN A 102 -4.66 -5.51 17.81
C ASN A 102 -3.27 -5.70 17.19
N ASN A 103 -3.16 -6.12 15.92
CA ASN A 103 -1.88 -6.35 15.23
C ASN A 103 -1.68 -5.35 14.10
N ILE A 104 -1.82 -4.05 14.40
CA ILE A 104 -1.53 -2.99 13.42
C ILE A 104 -0.03 -2.90 13.25
N ILE A 105 0.50 -3.57 12.23
CA ILE A 105 1.86 -3.28 11.79
C ILE A 105 1.83 -1.99 11.01
N SER A 106 2.63 -1.04 11.46
CA SER A 106 3.02 0.10 10.65
C SER A 106 4.12 -0.36 9.69
N LEU A 107 3.78 -0.64 8.43
CA LEU A 107 4.78 -0.35 7.40
C LEU A 107 5.05 1.15 7.49
N SER A 108 6.31 1.54 7.50
CA SER A 108 6.71 2.92 7.78
C SER A 108 7.56 3.47 6.64
N GLU A 109 7.72 4.80 6.64
CA GLU A 109 8.71 5.48 5.79
C GLU A 109 10.11 4.87 5.94
N GLU A 110 10.51 4.51 7.16
CA GLU A 110 11.80 3.87 7.42
C GLU A 110 11.90 2.48 6.76
N THR A 111 10.78 1.77 6.61
CA THR A 111 10.75 0.49 5.88
C THR A 111 11.02 0.71 4.39
N ALA A 112 10.37 1.70 3.77
CA ALA A 112 10.65 2.05 2.37
C ALA A 112 12.11 2.50 2.20
N LYS A 113 12.59 3.40 3.05
CA LYS A 113 13.98 3.87 3.04
C LYS A 113 14.98 2.71 3.15
N SER A 114 14.81 1.85 4.14
CA SER A 114 15.69 0.69 4.35
C SER A 114 15.67 -0.26 3.15
N MET A 115 14.49 -0.52 2.55
CA MET A 115 14.39 -1.33 1.33
C MET A 115 15.16 -0.72 0.16
N SER A 116 15.02 0.59 -0.07
CA SER A 116 15.76 1.28 -1.15
C SER A 116 17.26 1.18 -0.95
N LEU A 117 17.74 1.34 0.29
CA LEU A 117 19.15 1.24 0.65
C LEU A 117 19.69 -0.17 0.42
N TRP A 118 18.98 -1.17 0.95
CA TRP A 118 19.44 -2.55 0.99
C TRP A 118 19.48 -3.19 -0.40
N LEU A 119 18.51 -2.87 -1.24
CA LEU A 119 18.41 -3.37 -2.61
C LEU A 119 19.07 -2.44 -3.65
N HIS A 120 19.66 -1.32 -3.22
CA HIS A 120 20.23 -0.30 -4.10
C HIS A 120 19.26 0.12 -5.24
N THR A 121 18.00 0.33 -4.86
CA THR A 121 16.91 0.61 -5.81
C THR A 121 16.03 1.77 -5.34
N THR A 122 14.97 2.03 -6.09
CA THR A 122 13.92 2.98 -5.75
C THR A 122 12.83 2.31 -4.92
N SER A 123 12.34 2.99 -3.89
CA SER A 123 11.15 2.59 -3.15
C SER A 123 10.24 3.78 -2.88
N ILE A 124 8.96 3.51 -2.64
CA ILE A 124 7.95 4.52 -2.32
C ILE A 124 7.20 4.04 -1.08
N TYR A 125 7.17 4.84 -0.03
CA TYR A 125 6.12 4.75 0.98
C TYR A 125 4.90 5.48 0.44
N PHE A 126 3.73 4.83 0.40
CA PHE A 126 2.48 5.41 -0.12
C PHE A 126 1.37 5.26 0.90
N ILE A 127 0.61 6.33 1.11
CA ILE A 127 -0.55 6.35 1.99
C ILE A 127 -1.73 7.05 1.35
N THR A 128 -2.92 6.55 1.63
CA THR A 128 -4.19 7.18 1.24
C THR A 128 -5.29 6.78 2.23
N SER A 129 -6.22 7.69 2.47
CA SER A 129 -7.42 7.42 3.24
C SER A 129 -8.57 8.22 2.67
N ASP A 130 -9.58 7.52 2.19
CA ASP A 130 -10.86 8.09 1.74
C ASP A 130 -11.63 8.69 2.93
N VAL A 131 -11.66 7.99 4.06
CA VAL A 131 -12.36 8.42 5.28
C VAL A 131 -11.62 9.55 5.99
N GLY A 132 -10.29 9.48 6.04
CA GLY A 132 -9.43 10.50 6.62
C GLY A 132 -9.07 11.63 5.66
N CYS A 133 -9.54 11.56 4.41
CA CYS A 133 -9.30 12.53 3.35
C CYS A 133 -7.83 12.94 3.15
N TYR A 134 -6.88 12.03 3.35
CA TYR A 134 -5.45 12.30 3.15
C TYR A 134 -4.82 11.41 2.07
N ILE A 135 -3.77 11.91 1.45
CA ILE A 135 -2.95 11.21 0.48
C ILE A 135 -1.49 11.65 0.61
N GLY A 136 -0.56 10.72 0.44
CA GLY A 136 0.85 11.06 0.50
C GLY A 136 1.75 9.98 -0.05
N TYR A 137 2.98 10.39 -0.34
CA TYR A 137 4.06 9.48 -0.69
C TYR A 137 5.41 10.01 -0.23
N HIS A 138 6.38 9.09 -0.12
CA HIS A 138 7.78 9.41 0.07
C HIS A 138 8.64 8.50 -0.82
N LEU A 139 9.25 9.10 -1.84
CA LEU A 139 10.17 8.45 -2.77
C LEU A 139 11.58 8.42 -2.19
N TYR A 140 12.17 7.23 -2.16
CA TYR A 140 13.56 7.01 -1.84
C TYR A 140 14.32 6.37 -3.00
N ASN A 141 15.59 6.70 -3.13
CA ASN A 141 16.52 6.01 -4.02
C ASN A 141 17.80 5.68 -3.25
N SER A 142 18.13 4.40 -3.11
CA SER A 142 19.34 3.95 -2.39
C SER A 142 19.49 4.57 -0.99
N GLY A 143 18.38 4.66 -0.25
CA GLY A 143 18.33 5.22 1.10
C GLY A 143 18.21 6.75 1.18
N GLN A 144 18.33 7.46 0.05
CA GLN A 144 18.21 8.92 0.00
C GLN A 144 16.75 9.33 -0.22
N SER A 145 16.26 10.30 0.55
CA SER A 145 14.96 10.94 0.33
C SER A 145 15.04 11.79 -0.94
N ILE A 146 14.18 11.51 -1.93
CA ILE A 146 14.18 12.18 -3.23
C ILE A 146 13.03 13.18 -3.33
N GLU A 147 11.84 12.75 -2.95
CA GLU A 147 10.63 13.58 -2.97
C GLU A 147 9.62 13.07 -1.95
N ARG A 148 8.91 13.99 -1.30
CA ARG A 148 7.84 13.70 -0.36
C ARG A 148 6.66 14.62 -0.62
N LEU A 149 5.46 14.06 -0.57
CA LEU A 149 4.21 14.80 -0.49
C LEU A 149 3.36 14.22 0.64
N TYR A 150 2.74 15.08 1.42
CA TYR A 150 1.62 14.74 2.28
C TYR A 150 0.55 15.80 2.10
N ALA A 151 -0.70 15.38 1.96
CA ALA A 151 -1.83 16.29 1.93
C ALA A 151 -3.02 15.68 2.66
N GLU A 152 -3.76 16.52 3.35
CA GLU A 152 -4.94 16.17 4.12
C GLU A 152 -5.99 17.25 3.87
N GLN A 153 -7.23 16.83 3.59
CA GLN A 153 -8.38 17.73 3.51
C GLN A 153 -9.17 17.66 4.82
N GLY A 154 -9.53 18.79 5.39
CA GLY A 154 -10.31 18.81 6.62
C GLY A 154 -10.41 20.20 7.25
N ASP A 155 -11.41 20.35 8.12
CA ASP A 155 -11.64 21.55 8.93
C ASP A 155 -10.64 21.53 10.11
N TYR A 156 -9.65 22.44 10.10
CA TYR A 156 -8.51 22.43 11.03
C TYR A 156 -8.82 22.91 12.46
N ASP A 157 -9.98 22.59 13.01
CA ASP A 157 -10.25 22.83 14.43
C ASP A 157 -9.58 21.79 15.35
N LEU A 158 -9.13 20.66 14.80
CA LEU A 158 -8.39 19.61 15.51
C LEU A 158 -6.98 19.47 14.94
N VAL A 159 -6.08 20.37 15.36
CA VAL A 159 -4.65 20.32 14.99
C VAL A 159 -4.00 19.07 15.61
N ILE A 160 -3.99 17.95 14.89
CA ILE A 160 -3.02 16.88 15.13
C ILE A 160 -1.66 17.45 14.73
N LYS A 161 -0.87 17.85 15.74
CA LYS A 161 0.49 18.34 15.53
C LYS A 161 1.38 17.17 15.11
N PHE A 162 1.58 17.00 13.82
CA PHE A 162 2.74 16.25 13.33
C PHE A 162 4.01 16.93 13.84
N PRO A 163 5.07 16.18 14.17
CA PRO A 163 6.32 16.77 14.64
C PRO A 163 6.82 17.76 13.58
N ASN A 164 6.89 19.04 13.98
CA ASN A 164 7.36 20.16 13.16
C ASN A 164 8.77 19.88 12.62
N ASN A 165 8.88 19.30 11.43
CA ASN A 165 10.14 19.25 10.72
C ASN A 165 10.27 20.58 9.97
N ARG A 166 11.12 21.47 10.48
CA ARG A 166 11.27 22.86 9.99
C ARG A 166 11.83 22.96 8.56
N ASP A 167 12.13 21.82 7.94
CA ASP A 167 12.76 21.70 6.61
C ASP A 167 11.77 21.33 5.49
N GLU A 168 10.46 21.27 5.78
CA GLU A 168 9.42 21.00 4.78
C GLU A 168 8.71 22.30 4.35
N ASP A 169 8.53 22.50 3.04
CA ASP A 169 7.67 23.59 2.55
C ASP A 169 6.21 23.19 2.84
N GLU A 170 5.64 23.75 3.88
CA GLU A 170 4.25 23.54 4.28
C GLU A 170 3.34 24.67 3.79
N TYR A 171 2.19 24.31 3.22
CA TYR A 171 1.11 25.21 2.86
C TYR A 171 -0.16 24.81 3.62
N ARG A 172 -0.80 25.79 4.28
CA ARG A 172 -2.09 25.61 4.96
C ARG A 172 -3.14 26.51 4.30
N SER A 173 -4.34 25.97 4.15
CA SER A 173 -5.53 26.67 3.67
C SER A 173 -6.75 26.28 4.48
N GLU A 174 -7.87 26.95 4.26
CA GLU A 174 -9.18 26.57 4.81
C GLU A 174 -9.63 25.16 4.38
N ASN A 175 -9.05 24.62 3.30
CA ASN A 175 -9.44 23.34 2.71
C ASN A 175 -8.50 22.18 3.05
N GLY A 176 -7.38 22.43 3.72
CA GLY A 176 -6.31 21.43 3.76
C GLY A 176 -4.94 21.94 4.20
N VAL A 177 -4.07 20.99 4.53
CA VAL A 177 -2.62 21.15 4.68
C VAL A 177 -1.97 20.33 3.57
N CYS A 178 -0.96 20.92 2.94
CA CYS A 178 -0.09 20.24 1.99
C CYS A 178 1.36 20.50 2.37
N GLN A 179 2.13 19.43 2.50
CA GLN A 179 3.58 19.45 2.71
C GLN A 179 4.23 18.85 1.47
N PHE A 180 5.23 19.54 0.92
CA PHE A 180 5.92 19.06 -0.27
C PHE A 180 7.41 19.40 -0.22
N ARG A 181 8.25 18.43 -0.58
CA ARG A 181 9.69 18.62 -0.76
C ARG A 181 10.17 17.75 -1.90
N SER A 182 10.97 18.30 -2.80
CA SER A 182 11.47 17.56 -3.95
C SER A 182 12.88 17.98 -4.38
N HIS A 183 13.70 17.00 -4.73
CA HIS A 183 14.92 17.19 -5.52
C HIS A 183 14.67 17.06 -7.04
N LEU A 184 13.48 16.60 -7.44
CA LEU A 184 13.10 16.37 -8.84
C LEU A 184 12.37 17.55 -9.47
N ARG A 185 11.63 18.32 -8.65
CA ARG A 185 10.70 19.36 -9.11
C ARG A 185 10.99 20.67 -8.40
N GLN A 186 11.01 21.77 -9.15
CA GLN A 186 11.13 23.12 -8.62
C GLN A 186 9.74 23.71 -8.34
N LEU A 187 9.01 23.07 -7.43
CA LEU A 187 7.66 23.47 -7.02
C LEU A 187 7.58 23.60 -5.50
N LYS A 188 6.70 24.47 -5.03
CA LYS A 188 6.33 24.66 -3.63
C LYS A 188 4.95 24.08 -3.36
N ALA A 189 4.66 23.71 -2.11
CA ALA A 189 3.39 23.08 -1.73
C ALA A 189 2.15 23.88 -2.17
N TYR A 190 2.15 25.21 -2.03
CA TYR A 190 1.01 26.05 -2.44
C TYR A 190 0.71 26.02 -3.96
N GLN A 191 1.64 25.53 -4.77
CA GLN A 191 1.46 25.38 -6.22
C GLN A 191 0.76 24.06 -6.58
N ILE A 192 0.57 23.15 -5.61
CA ILE A 192 -0.12 21.88 -5.79
C ILE A 192 -1.60 22.09 -5.44
N GLN A 193 -2.41 22.35 -6.46
CA GLN A 193 -3.84 22.63 -6.29
C GLN A 193 -4.67 21.37 -6.00
N ASP A 194 -4.28 20.24 -6.59
CA ASP A 194 -4.94 18.96 -6.43
C ASP A 194 -3.90 17.88 -6.05
N PRO A 195 -3.72 17.60 -4.75
CA PRO A 195 -2.78 16.59 -4.28
C PRO A 195 -3.07 15.18 -4.78
N TYR A 196 -4.34 14.85 -5.05
CA TYR A 196 -4.75 13.53 -5.53
C TYR A 196 -4.33 13.33 -6.99
N ALA A 197 -4.64 14.31 -7.85
CA ALA A 197 -4.21 14.28 -9.24
C ALA A 197 -2.68 14.36 -9.36
N PHE A 198 -2.03 15.18 -8.53
CA PHE A 198 -0.58 15.30 -8.49
C PHE A 198 0.07 13.95 -8.12
N THR A 199 -0.43 13.28 -7.07
CA THR A 199 0.09 11.97 -6.64
C THR A 199 -0.15 10.89 -7.69
N ASN A 200 -1.30 10.86 -8.33
CA ASN A 200 -1.59 9.92 -9.41
C ASN A 200 -0.63 10.11 -10.60
N LYS A 201 -0.40 11.37 -11.01
CA LYS A 201 0.56 11.68 -12.08
C LYS A 201 1.98 11.27 -11.68
N PHE A 202 2.39 11.54 -10.44
CA PHE A 202 3.68 11.08 -9.92
C PHE A 202 3.84 9.55 -10.05
N LEU A 203 2.85 8.77 -9.62
CA LEU A 203 2.89 7.31 -9.72
C LEU A 203 2.92 6.82 -11.18
N GLN A 204 2.23 7.51 -12.09
CA GLN A 204 2.31 7.26 -13.53
C GLN A 204 3.73 7.47 -14.07
N GLU A 205 4.38 8.57 -13.70
CA GLU A 205 5.76 8.88 -14.08
C GLU A 205 6.76 7.86 -13.52
N GLN A 206 6.45 7.21 -12.38
CA GLN A 206 7.27 6.15 -11.80
C GLN A 206 7.04 4.76 -12.41
N ASP A 207 6.12 4.63 -13.38
CA ASP A 207 5.70 3.34 -13.93
C ASP A 207 5.12 2.40 -12.85
N VAL A 208 4.40 2.98 -11.88
CA VAL A 208 3.76 2.26 -10.77
C VAL A 208 2.25 2.18 -10.98
N LEU A 209 1.64 1.07 -10.58
CA LEU A 209 0.19 0.97 -10.40
C LEU A 209 -0.13 0.64 -8.94
N VAL A 210 -0.84 1.54 -8.27
CA VAL A 210 -1.45 1.29 -6.96
C VAL A 210 -2.86 0.80 -7.18
N ILE A 211 -3.15 -0.37 -6.64
CA ILE A 211 -4.45 -1.00 -6.70
C ILE A 211 -5.02 -1.11 -5.30
N ASP A 212 -6.32 -0.86 -5.18
CA ASP A 212 -7.07 -1.27 -4.01
C ASP A 212 -7.29 -2.78 -4.09
N PHE A 213 -6.91 -3.50 -3.04
CA PHE A 213 -7.16 -4.93 -2.96
C PHE A 213 -7.87 -5.24 -1.65
N TYR A 214 -9.11 -5.71 -1.76
CA TYR A 214 -9.82 -6.27 -0.64
C TYR A 214 -9.44 -7.74 -0.50
N LEU A 215 -8.94 -8.08 0.68
CA LEU A 215 -8.81 -9.46 1.10
C LEU A 215 -10.15 -9.96 1.61
N LEU A 216 -10.82 -10.78 0.81
CA LEU A 216 -11.95 -11.54 1.27
C LEU A 216 -11.44 -12.71 2.11
N ASN A 217 -11.37 -12.48 3.43
CA ASN A 217 -11.05 -13.52 4.40
C ASN A 217 -12.23 -14.48 4.50
N ARG A 218 -12.20 -15.58 3.74
CA ARG A 218 -13.13 -16.68 3.92
C ARG A 218 -12.60 -17.61 5.00
N PHE A 219 -13.35 -17.73 6.09
CA PHE A 219 -13.05 -18.66 7.17
C PHE A 219 -13.64 -20.03 6.86
N LYS A 220 -12.81 -21.08 6.89
CA LYS A 220 -13.26 -22.47 6.93
C LYS A 220 -12.53 -23.18 8.06
N GLY A 221 -13.04 -23.04 9.29
CA GLY A 221 -12.32 -23.44 10.50
C GLY A 221 -11.15 -22.49 10.78
N GLU A 222 -9.97 -23.03 11.07
CA GLU A 222 -8.74 -22.26 11.35
C GLU A 222 -8.00 -21.78 10.09
N LYS A 223 -8.41 -22.29 8.92
CA LYS A 223 -7.72 -22.04 7.65
C LYS A 223 -8.37 -20.91 6.87
N LYS A 224 -7.53 -20.14 6.16
CA LYS A 224 -7.93 -18.93 5.43
C LYS A 224 -7.45 -19.00 3.97
N TYR A 225 -8.29 -18.46 3.09
CA TYR A 225 -7.99 -18.32 1.67
C TYR A 225 -7.73 -16.86 1.37
N THR A 226 -6.70 -16.59 0.57
CA THR A 226 -6.49 -15.28 -0.01
C THR A 226 -7.28 -15.20 -1.31
N VAL A 227 -8.40 -14.48 -1.27
CA VAL A 227 -9.20 -14.16 -2.46
C VAL A 227 -9.29 -12.65 -2.57
N THR A 228 -8.91 -12.15 -3.74
CA THR A 228 -9.12 -10.75 -4.14
C THR A 228 -10.40 -10.68 -4.95
N SER A 229 -11.24 -9.67 -4.72
CA SER A 229 -12.56 -9.61 -5.36
C SER A 229 -12.53 -9.46 -6.89
N TRP A 230 -11.45 -8.94 -7.48
CA TRP A 230 -11.40 -8.64 -8.92
C TRP A 230 -10.09 -8.97 -9.65
N LEU A 231 -8.95 -9.14 -8.95
CA LEU A 231 -7.73 -9.62 -9.59
C LEU A 231 -7.87 -11.10 -9.95
N LYS A 232 -7.33 -11.49 -11.11
CA LYS A 232 -7.23 -12.89 -11.52
C LYS A 232 -5.83 -13.40 -11.29
N ARG A 233 -5.67 -14.72 -11.22
CA ARG A 233 -4.34 -15.36 -11.14
C ARG A 233 -3.38 -14.85 -12.22
N ASP A 234 -3.87 -14.74 -13.46
CA ASP A 234 -3.08 -14.31 -14.62
C ASP A 234 -2.64 -12.84 -14.57
N ASP A 235 -3.23 -12.03 -13.69
CA ASP A 235 -2.83 -10.63 -13.48
C ASP A 235 -1.58 -10.51 -12.57
N LEU A 236 -1.26 -11.58 -11.84
CA LEU A 236 -0.16 -11.63 -10.88
C LEU A 236 1.04 -12.36 -11.48
N GLU A 237 2.22 -11.79 -11.28
CA GLU A 237 3.46 -12.55 -11.38
C GLU A 237 3.54 -13.52 -10.19
N ARG A 238 3.32 -13.00 -8.98
CA ARG A 238 3.31 -13.78 -7.74
C ARG A 238 2.69 -12.99 -6.60
N MET A 239 2.16 -13.70 -5.61
CA MET A 239 1.70 -13.15 -4.33
C MET A 239 2.25 -14.02 -3.20
N ASP A 240 2.97 -13.42 -2.27
CA ASP A 240 3.59 -14.10 -1.14
C ASP A 240 2.97 -13.61 0.18
N TYR A 241 2.95 -14.49 1.18
CA TYR A 241 2.59 -14.17 2.55
C TYR A 241 3.84 -14.24 3.44
N ILE A 242 4.03 -13.23 4.28
CA ILE A 242 5.14 -13.18 5.24
C ILE A 242 4.60 -12.94 6.64
N ALA A 243 5.02 -13.75 7.61
CA ALA A 243 4.74 -13.54 9.03
C ALA A 243 6.03 -13.27 9.81
N LEU A 244 6.02 -12.20 10.62
CA LEU A 244 7.13 -11.82 11.49
C LEU A 244 7.07 -12.54 12.84
N SER A 245 8.19 -12.52 13.55
CA SER A 245 8.27 -12.93 14.95
C SER A 245 7.53 -11.92 15.83
N GLN A 246 7.00 -12.41 16.96
CA GLN A 246 6.28 -11.57 17.92
C GLN A 246 7.19 -10.56 18.62
N ALA A 247 8.50 -10.83 18.71
CA ALA A 247 9.48 -9.90 19.26
C ALA A 247 9.72 -8.65 18.37
N CYS A 248 9.18 -8.64 17.15
CA CYS A 248 9.39 -7.54 16.22
C CYS A 248 8.42 -6.35 16.44
N THR A 249 7.45 -6.47 17.36
CA THR A 249 6.53 -5.36 17.72
C THR A 249 7.13 -4.37 18.72
N ASP A 250 8.22 -4.73 19.40
CA ASP A 250 8.76 -3.97 20.52
C ASP A 250 9.84 -2.92 20.11
N LEU A 251 10.01 -2.71 18.80
CA LEU A 251 10.95 -1.72 18.25
C LEU A 251 10.19 -0.52 17.66
N THR A 252 9.65 0.31 18.55
CA THR A 252 9.24 1.69 18.25
C THR A 252 9.87 2.63 19.26
#